data_AF-A0AAW6IAN2-F1
#
_entry.id   AF-A0AAW6IAN2-F1
#
_cell.length_a   1.000
_cell.length_b   1.000
_cell.length_c   1.000
_cell.angle_alpha   90.00
_cell.angle_beta   90.00
_cell.angle_gamma   90.00
#
_symmetry.space_group_name_H-M   'P 1'
#
loop_
_entity.id
_entity.type
_entity.pdbx_description
1 polymer ?
#
loop_
_entity_poly.entity_id
_entity_poly.type
_entity_poly.pdbx_seq_one_letter_code
_entity_poly.pdbx_strand_id
1 'polypeptide(L)'
;MLNKKTNAGGSRTATKIAVKSTMPKKAEGDKVALSMDKASVVLGLNQTESLSLVNEGKSLLRKADGNGMDDSCLVQLQDYIERCNSAKAKMNSRRKPFTTALIRLQKQFVVEENAIDPIQAGSPAAEARTHIRAWQQARMDAAAEAERRLLKNRDNYEHRLARRDDLTGEEREAALKRADARLVSGQRALKADAVRTEPVPVVTSADGYLEAFKFWWEGIGKGLPAADLERYLHPMLSFARKQARKGVFITGSGIIYKAVPAL
;
A
#
# COMPACT_ATOMS: atom_id res chain seq x y z
N MET A 1 18.88 -72.17 17.69
CA MET A 1 20.14 -71.61 17.16
C MET A 1 19.95 -70.11 16.94
N LEU A 2 20.49 -69.28 17.85
CA LEU A 2 21.47 -68.17 17.63
C LEU A 2 21.19 -67.32 16.36
N ASN A 3 21.12 -65.98 16.36
CA ASN A 3 21.95 -64.94 17.00
C ASN A 3 21.23 -63.56 16.83
N LYS A 4 20.95 -62.74 17.85
CA LYS A 4 21.73 -61.63 18.47
C LYS A 4 22.09 -60.39 17.62
N LYS A 5 21.72 -59.21 18.20
CA LYS A 5 22.27 -57.82 18.14
C LYS A 5 21.33 -56.78 17.50
N THR A 6 20.68 -55.87 18.26
CA THR A 6 21.16 -54.58 18.84
C THR A 6 21.94 -53.70 17.86
N ASN A 7 21.43 -52.53 17.46
CA ASN A 7 21.92 -51.23 17.97
C ASN A 7 21.07 -50.03 17.53
N ALA A 8 21.05 -49.02 18.39
CA ALA A 8 20.50 -47.69 18.22
C ALA A 8 21.30 -46.84 17.23
N GLY A 9 20.70 -45.75 16.73
CA GLY A 9 21.48 -44.65 16.15
C GLY A 9 20.72 -43.68 15.26
N GLY A 10 20.29 -42.55 15.84
CA GLY A 10 20.68 -41.23 15.34
C GLY A 10 20.12 -40.75 13.99
N SER A 11 19.07 -39.95 14.11
CA SER A 11 18.72 -38.82 13.24
C SER A 11 19.92 -38.06 12.67
N ARG A 12 19.88 -37.76 11.36
CA ARG A 12 20.20 -36.45 10.74
C ARG A 12 20.05 -36.53 9.22
N THR A 13 18.84 -36.35 8.73
CA THR A 13 18.61 -36.02 7.32
C THR A 13 18.94 -34.54 7.14
N ALA A 14 20.18 -34.24 6.78
CA ALA A 14 20.59 -32.89 6.39
C ALA A 14 19.97 -32.55 5.03
N THR A 15 18.83 -31.86 5.05
CA THR A 15 18.25 -31.24 3.85
C THR A 15 19.20 -30.14 3.38
N LYS A 16 20.05 -30.47 2.39
CA LYS A 16 20.82 -29.48 1.63
C LYS A 16 19.84 -28.57 0.89
N ILE A 17 19.55 -27.41 1.46
CA ILE A 17 18.90 -26.31 0.73
C ILE A 17 19.95 -25.80 -0.27
N ALA A 18 19.84 -26.28 -1.51
CA ALA A 18 20.60 -25.73 -2.62
C ALA A 18 20.09 -24.31 -2.89
N VAL A 19 20.77 -23.31 -2.32
CA VAL A 19 20.63 -21.92 -2.75
C VAL A 19 21.15 -21.86 -4.19
N LYS A 20 20.23 -21.95 -5.16
CA LYS A 20 20.51 -21.55 -6.54
C LYS A 20 20.75 -20.04 -6.52
N SER A 21 22.00 -19.65 -6.27
CA SER A 21 22.53 -18.34 -6.62
C SER A 21 22.45 -18.20 -8.13
N THR A 22 21.29 -17.79 -8.61
CA THR A 22 21.08 -17.42 -10.01
C THR A 22 21.62 -16.01 -10.15
N MET A 23 22.93 -15.91 -10.32
CA MET A 23 23.57 -14.69 -10.80
C MET A 23 22.79 -14.22 -12.04
N PRO A 24 22.35 -12.96 -12.14
CA PRO A 24 21.71 -12.49 -13.34
C PRO A 24 22.70 -12.62 -14.49
N LYS A 25 22.33 -13.41 -15.50
CA LYS A 25 23.04 -13.48 -16.79
C LYS A 25 23.29 -12.05 -17.24
N LYS A 26 24.57 -11.71 -17.43
CA LYS A 26 25.06 -10.47 -18.03
C LYS A 26 24.22 -10.19 -19.29
N ALA A 27 23.35 -9.19 -19.21
CA ALA A 27 22.64 -8.66 -20.36
C ALA A 27 23.65 -7.91 -21.24
N GLU A 28 24.38 -8.69 -22.03
CA GLU A 28 25.23 -8.24 -23.12
C GLU A 28 24.27 -7.91 -24.28
N GLY A 29 23.94 -6.63 -24.41
CA GLY A 29 23.00 -6.11 -25.41
C GLY A 29 22.87 -4.60 -25.27
N ASP A 30 23.63 -3.89 -26.11
CA ASP A 30 23.64 -2.43 -26.34
C ASP A 30 23.89 -1.53 -25.13
N LYS A 31 25.16 -1.47 -24.71
CA LYS A 31 25.70 -0.24 -24.11
C LYS A 31 26.02 0.78 -25.21
N VAL A 32 25.00 1.30 -25.88
CA VAL A 32 25.13 2.68 -26.36
C VAL A 32 25.06 3.52 -25.09
N ALA A 33 26.21 3.96 -24.58
CA ALA A 33 26.25 4.99 -23.56
C ALA A 33 25.60 6.26 -24.18
N LEU A 34 24.30 6.40 -23.98
CA LEU A 34 23.57 7.61 -24.33
C LEU A 34 24.07 8.69 -23.36
N SER A 35 24.94 9.59 -23.85
CA SER A 35 25.44 10.69 -23.03
C SER A 35 24.32 11.69 -22.78
N MET A 36 24.39 12.37 -21.63
CA MET A 36 23.49 13.48 -21.30
C MET A 36 23.58 14.61 -22.33
N ASP A 37 24.73 14.79 -22.97
CA ASP A 37 24.91 15.77 -24.05
C ASP A 37 24.02 15.46 -25.25
N LYS A 38 23.93 14.18 -25.66
CA LYS A 38 23.02 13.76 -26.75
C LYS A 38 21.55 13.96 -26.36
N ALA A 39 21.20 13.74 -25.09
CA ALA A 39 19.85 14.00 -24.59
C ALA A 39 19.51 15.50 -24.66
N SER A 40 20.47 16.37 -24.30
CA SER A 40 20.34 17.82 -24.37
C SER A 40 20.12 18.31 -25.81
N VAL A 41 20.88 17.78 -26.78
CA VAL A 41 20.69 18.11 -28.20
C VAL A 41 19.30 17.73 -28.69
N VAL A 42 18.81 16.53 -28.35
CA VAL A 42 17.47 16.08 -28.72
C VAL A 42 16.38 16.95 -28.08
N LEU A 43 16.57 17.37 -26.83
CA LEU A 43 15.68 18.31 -26.17
C LEU A 43 15.62 19.64 -26.93
N GLY A 44 16.78 20.18 -27.33
CA GLY A 44 16.88 21.40 -28.14
C GLY A 44 16.13 21.30 -29.47
N LEU A 45 16.27 20.18 -30.20
CA LEU A 45 15.50 19.95 -31.45
C LEU A 45 13.99 19.96 -31.20
N ASN A 46 13.54 19.29 -30.13
CA ASN A 46 12.12 19.25 -29.78
C ASN A 46 11.61 20.63 -29.34
N GLN A 47 12.42 21.42 -28.64
CA GLN A 47 12.06 22.79 -28.23
C GLN A 47 11.85 23.69 -29.44
N THR A 48 12.76 23.64 -30.43
CA THR A 48 12.64 24.44 -31.66
C THR A 48 11.38 24.07 -32.45
N GLU A 49 11.14 22.78 -32.69
CA GLU A 49 9.97 22.31 -33.44
C GLU A 49 8.66 22.61 -32.69
N SER A 50 8.66 22.46 -31.36
CA SER A 50 7.51 22.83 -30.51
C SER A 50 7.22 24.33 -30.55
N LEU A 51 8.25 25.18 -30.48
CA LEU A 51 8.07 26.63 -30.50
C LEU A 51 7.47 27.09 -31.84
N SER A 52 7.93 26.51 -32.95
CA SER A 52 7.39 26.79 -34.29
C SER A 52 5.88 26.51 -34.35
N LEU A 53 5.45 25.30 -33.96
CA LEU A 53 4.03 24.90 -33.98
C LEU A 53 3.19 25.73 -33.00
N VAL A 54 3.72 26.09 -31.83
CA VAL A 54 3.01 26.96 -30.88
C VAL A 54 2.76 28.34 -31.48
N ASN A 55 3.75 28.91 -32.17
CA ASN A 55 3.60 30.22 -32.81
C ASN A 55 2.61 30.17 -33.98
N GLU A 56 2.67 29.12 -34.79
CA GLU A 56 1.71 28.89 -35.86
C GLU A 56 0.28 28.74 -35.33
N GLY A 57 0.06 27.87 -34.34
CA GLY A 57 -1.25 27.67 -33.72
C GLY A 57 -1.83 28.95 -33.13
N LYS A 58 -1.01 29.75 -32.44
CA LYS A 58 -1.44 31.08 -31.95
C LYS A 58 -1.86 32.01 -33.08
N SER A 59 -1.20 31.96 -34.22
CA SER A 59 -1.55 32.75 -35.40
C SER A 59 -2.89 32.29 -36.00
N LEU A 60 -3.09 30.98 -36.15
CA LEU A 60 -4.33 30.40 -36.66
C LEU A 60 -5.52 30.72 -35.75
N LEU A 61 -5.34 30.58 -34.43
CA LEU A 61 -6.38 30.91 -33.45
C LEU A 61 -6.76 32.39 -33.48
N ARG A 62 -5.80 33.31 -33.55
CA ARG A 62 -6.09 34.75 -33.70
C ARG A 62 -6.89 35.06 -34.96
N LYS A 63 -6.64 34.36 -36.07
CA LYS A 63 -7.42 34.53 -37.30
C LYS A 63 -8.85 34.03 -37.13
N ALA A 64 -9.04 32.86 -36.52
CA ALA A 64 -10.36 32.31 -36.23
C ALA A 64 -11.17 33.22 -35.27
N ASP A 65 -10.52 33.76 -34.24
CA ASP A 65 -11.15 34.69 -33.29
C ASP A 65 -11.49 36.04 -33.94
N GLY A 66 -10.63 36.55 -34.84
CA GLY A 66 -10.79 37.87 -35.46
C GLY A 66 -11.73 37.90 -36.66
N ASN A 67 -11.70 36.86 -37.51
CA ASN A 67 -12.47 36.81 -38.76
C ASN A 67 -13.72 35.91 -38.65
N GLY A 68 -13.89 35.22 -37.51
CA GLY A 68 -14.90 34.19 -37.34
C GLY A 68 -14.45 32.83 -37.87
N MET A 69 -15.12 31.79 -37.38
CA MET A 69 -14.85 30.42 -37.78
C MET A 69 -15.54 30.10 -39.12
N ASP A 70 -14.74 29.81 -40.16
CA ASP A 70 -15.23 29.39 -41.48
C ASP A 70 -14.63 28.04 -41.91
N ASP A 71 -15.10 27.49 -43.03
CA ASP A 71 -14.64 26.19 -43.54
C ASP A 71 -13.14 26.20 -43.89
N SER A 72 -12.60 27.35 -44.30
CA SER A 72 -11.17 27.50 -44.57
C SER A 72 -10.34 27.38 -43.29
N CYS A 73 -10.75 28.09 -42.23
CA CYS A 73 -10.14 28.02 -40.91
C CYS A 73 -10.29 26.61 -40.33
N LEU A 74 -11.42 25.93 -40.56
CA LEU A 74 -11.63 24.56 -40.09
C LEU A 74 -10.57 23.63 -40.68
N VAL A 75 -10.39 23.66 -42.01
CA VAL A 75 -9.38 22.84 -42.70
C VAL A 75 -7.97 23.18 -42.23
N GLN A 76 -7.64 24.47 -42.07
CA GLN A 76 -6.33 24.91 -41.59
C GLN A 76 -6.05 24.42 -40.15
N LEU A 77 -7.04 24.48 -39.26
CA LEU A 77 -6.92 23.99 -37.89
C LEU A 77 -6.82 22.46 -37.84
N GLN A 78 -7.54 21.74 -38.71
CA GLN A 78 -7.44 20.29 -38.83
C GLN A 78 -6.04 19.86 -39.32
N ASP A 79 -5.53 20.46 -40.39
CA ASP A 79 -4.16 20.20 -40.89
C ASP A 79 -3.10 20.53 -39.82
N TYR A 80 -3.26 21.66 -39.11
CA TYR A 80 -2.41 22.01 -38.00
C TYR A 80 -2.41 20.95 -36.88
N ILE A 81 -3.59 20.40 -36.53
CA ILE A 81 -3.72 19.31 -35.56
C ILE A 81 -2.99 18.05 -36.05
N GLU A 82 -3.13 17.67 -37.32
CA GLU A 82 -2.44 16.52 -37.90
C GLU A 82 -0.91 16.68 -37.89
N ARG A 83 -0.41 17.88 -38.21
CA ARG A 83 1.02 18.20 -38.12
C ARG A 83 1.53 18.18 -36.68
N CYS A 84 0.74 18.69 -35.74
CA CYS A 84 1.05 18.58 -34.31
C CYS A 84 1.15 17.12 -33.85
N ASN A 85 0.22 16.27 -34.28
CA ASN A 85 0.24 14.83 -33.97
C ASN A 85 1.49 14.16 -34.55
N SER A 86 1.82 14.45 -35.79
CA SER A 86 3.03 13.94 -36.46
C SER A 86 4.32 14.39 -35.80
N ALA A 87 4.43 15.68 -35.44
CA ALA A 87 5.59 16.23 -34.73
C ALA A 87 5.71 15.60 -33.34
N LYS A 88 4.62 15.48 -32.58
CA LYS A 88 4.61 14.79 -31.28
C LYS A 88 5.09 13.35 -31.41
N ALA A 89 4.67 12.62 -32.45
CA ALA A 89 5.15 11.26 -32.70
C ALA A 89 6.68 11.22 -32.92
N LYS A 90 7.22 12.13 -33.74
CA LYS A 90 8.67 12.26 -33.99
C LYS A 90 9.44 12.62 -32.71
N MET A 91 8.99 13.64 -31.97
CA MET A 91 9.58 14.07 -30.70
C MET A 91 9.60 12.92 -29.68
N ASN A 92 8.50 12.17 -29.60
CA ASN A 92 8.40 10.97 -28.77
C ASN A 92 9.44 9.91 -29.17
N SER A 93 9.58 9.63 -30.47
CA SER A 93 10.59 8.69 -30.98
C SER A 93 12.02 9.12 -30.64
N ARG A 94 12.35 10.42 -30.79
CA ARG A 94 13.68 10.94 -30.44
C ARG A 94 13.99 10.85 -28.95
N ARG A 95 13.03 11.16 -28.07
CA ARG A 95 13.23 11.11 -26.59
C ARG A 95 13.18 9.69 -26.03
N LYS A 96 12.57 8.73 -26.74
CA LYS A 96 12.30 7.37 -26.23
C LYS A 96 13.57 6.63 -25.76
N PRO A 97 14.70 6.61 -26.49
CA PRO A 97 15.89 5.91 -26.03
C PRO A 97 16.42 6.44 -24.70
N PHE A 98 16.47 7.76 -24.53
CA PHE A 98 16.96 8.41 -23.30
C PHE A 98 16.03 8.20 -22.12
N THR A 99 14.74 8.44 -22.33
CA THR A 99 13.73 8.23 -21.27
C THR A 99 13.64 6.76 -20.86
N THR A 100 13.81 5.83 -21.80
CA THR A 100 13.90 4.39 -21.49
C THR A 100 15.13 4.06 -20.66
N ALA A 101 16.30 4.61 -21.01
CA ALA A 101 17.53 4.42 -20.25
C ALA A 101 17.43 5.01 -18.83
N LEU A 102 16.86 6.21 -18.69
CA LEU A 102 16.61 6.84 -17.39
C LEU A 102 15.61 6.03 -16.54
N ILE A 103 14.51 5.55 -17.14
CA ILE A 103 13.56 4.66 -16.46
C ILE A 103 14.25 3.36 -16.03
N ARG A 104 15.13 2.79 -16.86
CA ARG A 104 15.90 1.60 -16.50
C ARG A 104 16.82 1.88 -15.31
N LEU A 105 17.54 3.00 -15.31
CA LEU A 105 18.42 3.39 -14.22
C LEU A 105 17.62 3.66 -12.93
N GLN A 106 16.51 4.40 -13.04
CA GLN A 106 15.59 4.61 -11.93
C GLN A 106 15.10 3.29 -11.34
N LYS A 107 14.69 2.34 -12.19
CA LYS A 107 14.28 1.00 -11.75
C LYS A 107 15.38 0.25 -11.02
N GLN A 108 16.64 0.43 -11.40
CA GLN A 108 17.77 -0.19 -10.69
C GLN A 108 17.89 0.40 -9.28
N PHE A 109 17.83 1.72 -9.11
CA PHE A 109 17.79 2.33 -7.78
C PHE A 109 16.61 1.81 -6.94
N VAL A 110 15.41 1.79 -7.52
CA VAL A 110 14.20 1.27 -6.84
C VAL A 110 14.35 -0.20 -6.44
N VAL A 111 15.06 -1.02 -7.22
CA VAL A 111 15.33 -2.42 -6.86
C VAL A 111 16.21 -2.49 -5.60
N GLU A 112 17.27 -1.69 -5.52
CA GLU A 112 18.15 -1.66 -4.35
C GLU A 112 17.41 -1.10 -3.11
N GLU A 113 16.57 -0.07 -3.28
CA GLU A 113 15.72 0.46 -2.20
C GLU A 113 14.73 -0.60 -1.70
N ASN A 114 14.02 -1.26 -2.61
CA ASN A 114 13.05 -2.31 -2.31
C ASN A 114 13.68 -3.54 -1.66
N ALA A 115 14.97 -3.81 -1.93
CA ALA A 115 15.68 -4.94 -1.32
C ALA A 115 15.79 -4.80 0.21
N ILE A 116 15.68 -3.59 0.75
CA ILE A 116 15.78 -3.30 2.19
C ILE A 116 14.53 -2.63 2.79
N ASP A 117 13.53 -2.32 1.98
CA ASP A 117 12.31 -1.64 2.43
C ASP A 117 11.49 -2.54 3.38
N PRO A 118 11.20 -2.12 4.63
CA PRO A 118 10.40 -2.89 5.60
C PRO A 118 8.92 -3.08 5.23
N ILE A 119 8.43 -2.38 4.22
CA ILE A 119 7.06 -2.50 3.69
C ILE A 119 7.04 -3.39 2.45
N GLN A 120 8.16 -3.54 1.74
CA GLN A 120 8.25 -4.37 0.55
C GLN A 120 8.14 -5.85 0.90
N ALA A 121 7.08 -6.50 0.42
CA ALA A 121 6.88 -7.93 0.60
C ALA A 121 8.07 -8.72 0.04
N GLY A 122 8.60 -9.65 0.84
CA GLY A 122 9.75 -10.49 0.51
C GLY A 122 11.12 -9.87 0.77
N SER A 123 11.20 -8.62 1.28
CA SER A 123 12.46 -8.09 1.79
C SER A 123 12.80 -8.70 3.16
N PRO A 124 14.09 -8.81 3.54
CA PRO A 124 14.47 -9.27 4.87
C PRO A 124 13.89 -8.41 6.01
N ALA A 125 13.72 -7.11 5.78
CA ALA A 125 13.13 -6.19 6.75
C ALA A 125 11.63 -6.46 6.97
N ALA A 126 10.89 -6.75 5.90
CA ALA A 126 9.48 -7.15 5.98
C ALA A 126 9.30 -8.51 6.67
N GLU A 127 10.20 -9.46 6.40
CA GLU A 127 10.24 -10.75 7.10
C GLU A 127 10.54 -10.58 8.59
N ALA A 128 11.55 -9.78 8.94
CA ALA A 128 11.88 -9.45 10.33
C ALA A 128 10.68 -8.83 11.06
N ARG A 129 9.97 -7.89 10.42
CA ARG A 129 8.73 -7.30 10.97
C ARG A 129 7.66 -8.36 11.24
N THR A 130 7.52 -9.34 10.34
CA THR A 130 6.58 -10.45 10.52
C THR A 130 6.95 -11.33 11.72
N HIS A 131 8.23 -11.67 11.87
CA HIS A 131 8.73 -12.42 13.02
C HIS A 131 8.54 -11.65 14.35
N ILE A 132 8.85 -10.36 14.37
CA ILE A 132 8.64 -9.50 15.55
C ILE A 132 7.16 -9.48 15.94
N ARG A 133 6.26 -9.31 14.97
CA ARG A 133 4.80 -9.32 15.22
C ARG A 133 4.32 -10.66 15.75
N ALA A 134 4.78 -11.77 15.17
CA ALA A 134 4.42 -13.10 15.64
C ALA A 134 4.89 -13.34 17.08
N TRP A 135 6.12 -12.94 17.41
CA TRP A 135 6.65 -13.03 18.77
C TRP A 135 5.89 -12.15 19.76
N GLN A 136 5.56 -10.91 19.37
CA GLN A 136 4.75 -9.99 20.17
C GLN A 136 3.35 -10.55 20.43
N GLN A 137 2.70 -11.12 19.40
CA GLN A 137 1.39 -11.76 19.54
C GLN A 137 1.45 -12.95 20.49
N ALA A 138 2.45 -13.83 20.34
CA ALA A 138 2.61 -14.98 21.23
C ALA A 138 2.83 -14.55 22.70
N ARG A 139 3.55 -13.44 22.93
CA ARG A 139 3.73 -12.86 24.26
C ARG A 139 2.42 -12.32 24.84
N MET A 140 1.61 -11.66 24.03
CA MET A 140 0.27 -11.19 24.43
C MET A 140 -0.64 -12.37 24.80
N ASP A 141 -0.64 -13.42 23.99
CA ASP A 141 -1.44 -14.63 24.24
C ASP A 141 -0.98 -15.34 25.53
N ALA A 142 0.34 -15.44 25.74
CA ALA A 142 0.92 -16.01 26.96
C ALA A 142 0.60 -15.17 28.21
N ALA A 143 0.63 -13.84 28.11
CA ALA A 143 0.24 -12.95 29.21
C ALA A 143 -1.24 -13.10 29.55
N ALA A 144 -2.11 -13.17 28.54
CA ALA A 144 -3.55 -13.40 28.73
C ALA A 144 -3.85 -14.76 29.38
N GLU A 145 -3.13 -15.82 28.99
CA GLU A 145 -3.24 -17.13 29.63
C GLU A 145 -2.70 -17.12 31.07
N ALA A 146 -1.58 -16.45 31.32
CA ALA A 146 -1.04 -16.28 32.66
C ALA A 146 -2.01 -15.54 33.60
N GLU A 147 -2.67 -14.49 33.11
CA GLU A 147 -3.69 -13.77 33.85
C GLU A 147 -4.90 -14.67 34.18
N ARG A 148 -5.39 -15.46 33.20
CA ARG A 148 -6.45 -16.46 33.46
C ARG A 148 -6.06 -17.46 34.54
N ARG A 149 -4.80 -17.91 34.55
CA ARG A 149 -4.27 -18.82 35.57
C ARG A 149 -4.20 -18.18 36.94
N LEU A 150 -3.79 -16.92 37.05
CA LEU A 150 -3.78 -16.20 38.32
C LEU A 150 -5.19 -16.09 38.92
N LEU A 151 -6.19 -15.75 38.10
CA LEU A 151 -7.59 -15.70 38.51
C LEU A 151 -8.11 -17.07 38.96
N LYS A 152 -7.87 -18.11 38.15
CA LYS A 152 -8.29 -19.49 38.49
C LYS A 152 -7.61 -20.00 39.77
N ASN A 153 -6.34 -19.67 39.97
CA ASN A 153 -5.63 -20.03 41.21
C ASN A 153 -6.23 -19.32 42.42
N ARG A 154 -6.62 -18.05 42.29
CA ARG A 154 -7.28 -17.29 43.36
C ARG A 154 -8.63 -17.89 43.72
N ASP A 155 -9.43 -18.24 42.72
CA ASP A 155 -10.77 -18.84 42.87
C ASP A 155 -10.69 -20.25 43.49
N ASN A 156 -9.83 -21.12 42.96
CA ASN A 156 -9.59 -22.45 43.52
C ASN A 156 -9.10 -22.38 44.98
N TYR A 157 -8.25 -21.39 45.31
CA TYR A 157 -7.77 -21.20 46.67
C TYR A 157 -8.89 -20.79 47.61
N GLU A 158 -9.79 -19.91 47.17
CA GLU A 158 -10.98 -19.50 47.93
C GLU A 158 -11.92 -20.66 48.19
N HIS A 159 -12.26 -21.44 47.16
CA HIS A 159 -13.11 -22.63 47.30
C HIS A 159 -12.51 -23.67 48.24
N ARG A 160 -11.18 -23.86 48.21
CA ARG A 160 -10.50 -24.74 49.15
C ARG A 160 -10.54 -24.21 50.59
N LEU A 161 -10.41 -22.91 50.78
CA LEU A 161 -10.42 -22.28 52.09
C LEU A 161 -11.82 -22.28 52.70
N ALA A 162 -12.87 -22.12 51.89
CA ALA A 162 -14.26 -22.16 52.33
C ALA A 162 -14.66 -23.53 52.90
N ARG A 163 -14.03 -24.62 52.44
CA ARG A 163 -14.27 -26.01 52.88
C ARG A 163 -13.44 -26.44 54.10
N ARG A 164 -12.64 -25.55 54.69
CA ARG A 164 -11.74 -25.86 55.81
C ARG A 164 -12.36 -25.46 57.14
N ASP A 165 -12.85 -26.43 57.90
CA ASP A 165 -13.48 -26.19 59.20
C ASP A 165 -12.46 -25.92 60.34
N ASP A 166 -11.16 -26.09 60.06
CA ASP A 166 -10.06 -25.94 61.01
C ASP A 166 -9.57 -24.49 61.21
N LEU A 167 -10.17 -23.52 60.53
CA LEU A 167 -9.70 -22.12 60.51
C LEU A 167 -10.73 -21.16 61.09
N THR A 168 -10.26 -20.25 61.96
CA THR A 168 -11.06 -19.13 62.46
C THR A 168 -11.36 -18.10 61.36
N GLY A 169 -12.36 -17.24 61.57
CA GLY A 169 -12.72 -16.19 60.61
C GLY A 169 -11.54 -15.26 60.26
N GLU A 170 -10.77 -14.86 61.27
CA GLU A 170 -9.59 -13.99 61.09
C GLU A 170 -8.48 -14.67 60.28
N GLU A 171 -8.22 -15.96 60.53
CA GLU A 171 -7.22 -16.73 59.78
C GLU A 171 -7.63 -16.94 58.32
N ARG A 172 -8.93 -17.16 58.05
CA ARG A 172 -9.47 -17.23 56.69
C ARG A 172 -9.32 -15.88 55.98
N GLU A 173 -9.69 -14.78 56.62
CA GLU A 173 -9.56 -13.44 56.03
C GLU A 173 -8.10 -13.08 55.74
N ALA A 174 -7.18 -13.35 56.67
CA ALA A 174 -5.75 -13.14 56.46
C ALA A 174 -5.19 -14.00 55.31
N ALA A 175 -5.68 -15.24 55.15
CA ALA A 175 -5.31 -16.10 54.04
C ALA A 175 -5.81 -15.58 52.68
N LEU A 176 -7.05 -15.07 52.61
CA LEU A 176 -7.58 -14.44 51.40
C LEU A 176 -6.81 -13.18 51.03
N LYS A 177 -6.53 -12.29 52.00
CA LYS A 177 -5.70 -11.09 51.78
C LYS A 177 -4.32 -11.41 51.18
N ARG A 178 -3.67 -12.48 51.66
CA ARG A 178 -2.40 -12.95 51.08
C ARG A 178 -2.57 -13.50 49.65
N ALA A 179 -3.68 -14.16 49.36
CA ALA A 179 -3.99 -14.63 48.01
C ALA A 179 -4.26 -13.46 47.05
N ASP A 180 -5.00 -12.45 47.49
CA ASP A 180 -5.25 -11.21 46.74
C ASP A 180 -3.96 -10.44 46.47
N ALA A 181 -3.09 -10.29 47.47
CA ALA A 181 -1.80 -9.65 47.29
C ALA A 181 -0.93 -10.36 46.22
N ARG A 182 -0.99 -11.69 46.15
CA ARG A 182 -0.30 -12.47 45.11
C ARG A 182 -0.92 -12.27 43.72
N LEU A 183 -2.25 -12.24 43.62
CA LEU A 183 -2.95 -11.94 42.36
C LEU A 183 -2.58 -10.55 41.84
N VAL A 184 -2.70 -9.52 42.69
CA VAL A 184 -2.38 -8.13 42.33
C VAL A 184 -0.92 -7.98 41.93
N SER A 185 0.01 -8.60 42.67
CA SER A 185 1.44 -8.59 42.33
C SER A 185 1.69 -9.24 40.97
N GLY A 186 1.06 -10.39 40.70
CA GLY A 186 1.16 -11.09 39.41
C GLY A 186 0.60 -10.26 38.25
N GLN A 187 -0.58 -9.65 38.40
CA GLN A 187 -1.17 -8.79 37.39
C GLN A 187 -0.33 -7.53 37.14
N ARG A 188 0.25 -6.94 38.18
CA ARG A 188 1.15 -5.79 38.04
C ARG A 188 2.40 -6.16 37.25
N ALA A 189 2.98 -7.34 37.48
CA ALA A 189 4.12 -7.84 36.72
C ALA A 189 3.76 -8.06 35.24
N LEU A 190 2.62 -8.67 34.95
CA LEU A 190 2.15 -8.86 33.56
C LEU A 190 1.91 -7.53 32.85
N LYS A 191 1.32 -6.54 33.54
CA LYS A 191 1.07 -5.21 32.97
C LYS A 191 2.36 -4.43 32.72
N ALA A 192 3.36 -4.56 33.60
CA ALA A 192 4.67 -3.94 33.41
C ALA A 192 5.40 -4.49 32.18
N ASP A 193 5.10 -5.74 31.80
CA ASP A 193 5.72 -6.47 30.69
C ASP A 193 4.89 -6.43 29.39
N ALA A 194 3.81 -5.64 29.35
CA ALA A 194 2.85 -5.62 28.26
C ALA A 194 3.44 -5.07 26.96
N VAL A 195 3.07 -5.69 25.84
CA VAL A 195 3.46 -5.20 24.51
C VAL A 195 2.64 -3.96 24.16
N ARG A 196 3.30 -2.92 23.63
CA ARG A 196 2.62 -1.72 23.11
C ARG A 196 1.73 -2.10 21.93
N THR A 197 0.48 -1.65 21.98
CA THR A 197 -0.52 -1.87 20.94
C THR A 197 -1.03 -0.55 20.39
N GLU A 198 -1.56 -0.59 19.17
CA GLU A 198 -2.24 0.53 18.52
C GLU A 198 -3.55 0.03 17.92
N PRO A 199 -4.66 0.79 18.04
CA PRO A 199 -5.93 0.39 17.46
C PRO A 199 -5.85 0.48 15.93
N VAL A 200 -6.18 -0.61 15.25
CA VAL A 200 -6.26 -0.66 13.79
C VAL A 200 -7.67 -1.09 13.39
N PRO A 201 -8.39 -0.33 12.55
CA PRO A 201 -9.71 -0.73 12.10
C PRO A 201 -9.59 -1.95 11.17
N VAL A 202 -10.38 -2.98 11.44
CA VAL A 202 -10.53 -4.16 10.59
C VAL A 202 -11.96 -4.21 10.09
N VAL A 203 -12.14 -4.06 8.77
CA VAL A 203 -13.46 -4.12 8.14
C VAL A 203 -13.87 -5.59 7.97
N THR A 204 -15.00 -5.97 8.55
CA THR A 204 -15.48 -7.36 8.58
C THR A 204 -16.66 -7.63 7.63
N SER A 205 -17.21 -6.59 7.00
CA SER A 205 -18.36 -6.68 6.09
C SER A 205 -18.24 -5.67 4.94
N ALA A 206 -19.03 -5.86 3.88
CA ALA A 206 -19.11 -4.91 2.78
C ALA A 206 -19.56 -3.51 3.26
N ASP A 207 -20.56 -3.47 4.14
CA ASP A 207 -21.10 -2.22 4.69
C ASP A 207 -20.08 -1.46 5.56
N GLY A 208 -19.15 -2.16 6.21
CA GLY A 208 -18.09 -1.52 6.99
C GLY A 208 -17.15 -0.64 6.16
N TYR A 209 -16.99 -0.91 4.85
CA TYR A 209 -16.26 0.01 3.96
C TYR A 209 -17.01 1.32 3.75
N LEU A 210 -18.34 1.27 3.67
CA LEU A 210 -19.17 2.47 3.57
C LEU A 210 -19.13 3.27 4.87
N GLU A 211 -19.09 2.61 6.02
CA GLU A 211 -18.91 3.27 7.33
C GLU A 211 -17.55 3.98 7.42
N ALA A 212 -16.47 3.31 7.01
CA ALA A 212 -15.14 3.91 6.94
C ALA A 212 -15.10 5.12 5.99
N PHE A 213 -15.76 5.01 4.82
CA PHE A 213 -15.89 6.14 3.89
C PHE A 213 -16.67 7.31 4.50
N LYS A 214 -17.81 7.06 5.17
CA LYS A 214 -18.58 8.09 5.86
C LYS A 214 -17.76 8.78 6.93
N PHE A 215 -17.04 8.03 7.75
CA PHE A 215 -16.16 8.58 8.79
C PHE A 215 -15.08 9.50 8.19
N TRP A 216 -14.41 9.06 7.12
CA TRP A 216 -13.43 9.88 6.41
C TRP A 216 -14.06 11.12 5.75
N TRP A 217 -15.23 10.96 5.12
CA TRP A 217 -15.95 12.04 4.46
C TRP A 217 -16.32 13.16 5.43
N GLU A 218 -16.85 12.80 6.60
CA GLU A 218 -17.22 13.75 7.65
C GLU A 218 -16.02 14.47 8.27
N GLY A 219 -14.89 13.77 8.42
CA GLY A 219 -13.69 14.34 9.03
C GLY A 219 -12.86 15.22 8.09
N ILE A 220 -12.65 14.77 6.85
CA ILE A 220 -11.74 15.41 5.89
C ILE A 220 -12.42 15.61 4.54
N GLY A 221 -13.08 14.57 4.01
CA GLY A 221 -13.51 14.53 2.61
C GLY A 221 -14.36 15.72 2.18
N LYS A 222 -15.41 16.07 2.92
CA LYS A 222 -16.33 17.17 2.57
C LYS A 222 -15.68 18.56 2.54
N GLY A 223 -14.54 18.73 3.21
CA GLY A 223 -13.80 19.99 3.27
C GLY A 223 -12.74 20.15 2.19
N LEU A 224 -12.53 19.14 1.34
CA LEU A 224 -11.52 19.18 0.29
C LEU A 224 -11.94 20.06 -0.89
N PRO A 225 -10.96 20.69 -1.58
CA PRO A 225 -11.21 21.37 -2.85
C PRO A 225 -11.79 20.43 -3.92
N ALA A 226 -12.58 20.98 -4.84
CA ALA A 226 -13.23 20.21 -5.91
C ALA A 226 -12.24 19.39 -6.76
N ALA A 227 -11.07 19.96 -7.09
CA ALA A 227 -10.05 19.26 -7.86
C ALA A 227 -9.49 18.02 -7.14
N ASP A 228 -9.34 18.09 -5.81
CA ASP A 228 -8.87 16.97 -5.00
C ASP A 228 -9.96 15.90 -4.89
N LEU A 229 -11.22 16.33 -4.68
CA LEU A 229 -12.37 15.43 -4.67
C LEU A 229 -12.51 14.67 -6.00
N GLU A 230 -12.40 15.36 -7.13
CA GLU A 230 -12.42 14.72 -8.45
C GLU A 230 -11.29 13.71 -8.61
N ARG A 231 -10.10 14.01 -8.08
CA ARG A 231 -8.96 13.10 -8.12
C ARG A 231 -9.19 11.85 -7.27
N TYR A 232 -9.59 12.02 -6.01
CA TYR A 232 -9.79 10.90 -5.08
C TYR A 232 -10.98 10.03 -5.48
N LEU A 233 -12.04 10.64 -6.04
CA LEU A 233 -13.28 9.96 -6.41
C LEU A 233 -13.37 9.64 -7.91
N HIS A 234 -12.27 9.82 -8.66
CA HIS A 234 -12.24 9.59 -10.10
C HIS A 234 -12.79 8.21 -10.53
N PRO A 235 -12.49 7.09 -9.83
CA PRO A 235 -13.06 5.80 -10.18
C PRO A 235 -14.59 5.78 -10.08
N MET A 236 -15.17 6.40 -9.04
CA MET A 236 -16.63 6.49 -8.85
C MET A 236 -17.28 7.37 -9.93
N LEU A 237 -16.69 8.54 -10.22
CA LEU A 237 -17.17 9.46 -11.26
C LEU A 237 -17.07 8.83 -12.66
N SER A 238 -15.97 8.14 -12.95
CA SER A 238 -15.78 7.41 -14.20
C SER A 238 -16.81 6.28 -14.37
N PHE A 239 -17.13 5.57 -13.29
CA PHE A 239 -18.19 4.58 -13.30
C PHE A 239 -19.55 5.24 -13.59
N ALA A 240 -19.90 6.33 -12.90
CA ALA A 240 -21.13 7.07 -13.15
C ALA A 240 -21.24 7.58 -14.60
N ARG A 241 -20.13 8.07 -15.18
CA ARG A 241 -20.07 8.47 -16.60
C ARG A 241 -20.31 7.30 -17.55
N LYS A 242 -19.73 6.12 -17.27
CA LYS A 242 -19.95 4.92 -18.08
C LYS A 242 -21.40 4.45 -18.01
N GLN A 243 -22.04 4.57 -16.84
CA GLN A 243 -23.45 4.23 -16.66
C GLN A 243 -24.38 5.23 -17.37
N ALA A 244 -24.05 6.52 -17.37
CA ALA A 244 -24.81 7.55 -18.10
C ALA A 244 -24.83 7.31 -19.61
N ARG A 245 -23.74 6.78 -20.20
CA ARG A 245 -23.72 6.35 -21.62
C ARG A 245 -24.69 5.21 -21.92
N LYS A 246 -25.10 4.46 -20.91
CA LYS A 246 -26.12 3.40 -21.00
C LYS A 246 -27.52 3.90 -20.61
N GLY A 247 -27.69 5.21 -20.41
CA GLY A 247 -28.95 5.81 -19.99
C GLY A 247 -29.25 5.73 -18.49
N VAL A 248 -28.30 5.31 -17.65
CA VAL A 248 -28.48 5.23 -16.19
C VAL A 248 -27.81 6.43 -15.52
N PHE A 249 -28.62 7.30 -14.91
CA PHE A 249 -28.18 8.56 -14.31
C PHE A 249 -28.34 8.54 -12.79
N ILE A 250 -27.44 9.22 -12.09
CA ILE A 250 -27.61 9.52 -10.67
C ILE A 250 -28.71 10.58 -10.53
N THR A 251 -29.69 10.34 -9.67
CA THR A 251 -30.76 11.29 -9.35
C THR A 251 -30.36 12.13 -8.13
N GLY A 252 -30.48 13.46 -8.23
CA GLY A 252 -30.17 14.38 -7.12
C GLY A 252 -29.84 15.79 -7.59
N SER A 253 -30.06 16.79 -6.74
CA SER A 253 -29.84 18.21 -7.07
C SER A 253 -28.37 18.62 -7.18
N GLY A 254 -27.45 17.81 -6.63
CA GLY A 254 -26.01 18.08 -6.64
C GLY A 254 -25.25 17.61 -7.90
N ILE A 255 -25.93 17.01 -8.88
CA ILE A 255 -25.28 16.45 -10.09
C ILE A 255 -26.06 16.87 -11.33
N ILE A 256 -25.33 17.34 -12.36
CA ILE A 256 -25.88 17.70 -13.68
C ILE A 256 -25.07 16.99 -14.77
N TYR A 257 -25.75 16.41 -15.75
CA TYR A 257 -25.13 15.84 -16.94
C TYR A 257 -25.24 16.82 -18.12
N LYS A 258 -24.10 17.16 -18.73
CA LYS A 258 -24.03 18.03 -19.91
C LYS A 258 -23.61 17.25 -21.14
N ALA A 259 -24.26 17.50 -22.28
CA ALA A 259 -23.82 16.98 -23.57
C ALA A 259 -22.56 17.74 -24.01
N VAL A 260 -21.50 17.00 -24.34
CA VAL A 260 -20.24 17.55 -24.84
C VAL A 260 -19.94 16.84 -26.17
N PRO A 261 -19.58 17.56 -27.25
CA PRO A 261 -19.22 16.95 -28.52
C PRO A 261 -18.16 15.87 -28.35
N ALA A 262 -18.29 14.78 -29.10
CA ALA A 262 -17.23 13.80 -29.22
C ALA A 262 -16.16 14.39 -30.15
N LEU A 263 -14.99 14.67 -29.58
CA LEU A 263 -13.77 15.05 -30.31
C LEU A 263 -12.96 13.79 -30.62
#